data_AF-A0A7C7R3F9-F1
#
_entry.id   AF-A0A7C7R3F9-F1
#
_cell.length_a   1.000
_cell.length_b   1.000
_cell.length_c   1.000
_cell.angle_alpha   90.00
_cell.angle_beta   90.00
_cell.angle_gamma   90.00
#
_symmetry.space_group_name_H-M   'P 1'
#
loop_
_entity.id
_entity.type
_entity.pdbx_description
1 polymer ?
#
loop_
_entity_poly.entity_id
_entity_poly.type
_entity_poly.pdbx_seq_one_letter_code
_entity_poly.pdbx_strand_id
1 'polypeptide(L)'
;MRRWWFVFLGLALVVGGLGVRRSPVRAEGEGPLRVLEESTENRFPDALIFRLRAEDDAVPIVAIRLYYHLLGDPSVTRVEPEFTPGRQVTATYTWDTSQITVPPSAPVEYYWVLQDQAGNRWETPKRVVRYDDQRFAWQERADDRVVVRWYQGDAAFGEFVYQTARQALDRMEQQTGRTLEFPVYVLLYASKEDFASWQTFVDVWVGGLAFPALGVTVEIIPPDSSQEWIRRVIPHEIAHLFFYQAIHANLADWPRWLDEGFAQFYEFGDQRAALAQVAQAARQGRLIPLQALSGDFGRDPEQVRLAYAEALSAVVYIHETWGDQAFQALVEAFRRGRTTRQAFEEALGVSWEAFVAGWLTWMGVPATPAPSPTPTQGYVFPTPYSWNTSPPPSPTPTTPSGPQQRPTPAPTPTETAVPPSGSWPLRCLPSLGFTLLPGALVIGISRVRRRARR
;
A
#
# COMPACT_ATOMS: atom_id res chain seq x y z
N MET A 1 50.61 -21.83 -58.93
CA MET A 1 49.75 -20.83 -59.60
C MET A 1 49.07 -19.98 -58.54
N ARG A 2 49.23 -18.64 -58.68
CA ARG A 2 48.43 -17.52 -58.13
C ARG A 2 48.18 -17.41 -56.61
N ARG A 3 49.05 -16.59 -56.01
CA ARG A 3 48.80 -15.71 -54.86
C ARG A 3 47.61 -14.78 -55.12
N TRP A 4 46.76 -14.55 -54.10
CA TRP A 4 45.90 -13.37 -54.00
C TRP A 4 46.14 -12.74 -52.63
N TRP A 5 46.70 -11.52 -52.64
CA TRP A 5 46.83 -10.65 -51.48
C TRP A 5 45.69 -9.64 -51.56
N PHE A 6 44.82 -9.61 -50.56
CA PHE A 6 43.90 -8.50 -50.35
C PHE A 6 44.49 -7.58 -49.28
N VAL A 7 44.95 -6.41 -49.70
CA VAL A 7 45.34 -5.31 -48.82
C VAL A 7 44.06 -4.56 -48.44
N PHE A 8 43.60 -4.71 -47.21
CA PHE A 8 42.59 -3.81 -46.64
C PHE A 8 43.31 -2.62 -45.99
N LEU A 9 43.19 -1.44 -46.63
CA LEU A 9 43.55 -0.16 -46.03
C LEU A 9 42.41 0.25 -45.08
N GLY A 10 42.58 -0.04 -43.79
CA GLY A 10 41.67 0.46 -42.74
C GLY A 10 42.01 1.90 -42.39
N LEU A 11 41.17 2.83 -42.83
CA LEU A 11 41.20 4.24 -42.45
C LEU A 11 40.92 4.36 -40.93
N ALA A 12 41.92 4.71 -40.13
CA ALA A 12 41.74 4.97 -38.70
C ALA A 12 41.02 6.32 -38.51
N LEU A 13 39.71 6.25 -38.32
CA LEU A 13 38.90 7.36 -37.83
C LEU A 13 39.23 7.57 -36.34
N VAL A 14 40.08 8.54 -36.04
CA VAL A 14 40.27 9.05 -34.68
C VAL A 14 39.01 9.82 -34.30
N VAL A 15 38.02 9.09 -33.77
CA VAL A 15 36.93 9.70 -33.01
C VAL A 15 37.54 10.12 -31.67
N GLY A 16 37.87 11.41 -31.55
CA GLY A 16 38.22 12.04 -30.29
C GLY A 16 37.04 11.92 -29.34
N GLY A 17 36.99 10.82 -28.59
CA GLY A 17 36.09 10.67 -27.46
C GLY A 17 36.46 11.73 -26.44
N LEU A 18 35.65 12.79 -26.35
CA LEU A 18 35.51 13.58 -25.14
C LEU A 18 35.00 12.63 -24.05
N GLY A 19 35.92 11.86 -23.49
CA GLY A 19 35.67 11.03 -22.33
C GLY A 19 35.31 11.96 -21.20
N VAL A 20 34.02 12.03 -20.87
CA VAL A 20 33.56 12.59 -19.61
C VAL A 20 34.24 11.75 -18.53
N ARG A 21 35.37 12.24 -18.02
CA ARG A 21 36.01 11.68 -16.82
C ARG A 21 35.00 11.84 -15.70
N ARG A 22 34.22 10.78 -15.44
CA ARG A 22 33.47 10.67 -14.20
C ARG A 22 34.51 10.51 -13.10
N SER A 23 34.79 11.58 -12.37
CA SER A 23 35.59 11.49 -11.15
C SER A 23 34.96 10.44 -10.23
N PRO A 24 35.74 9.52 -9.66
CA PRO A 24 35.21 8.57 -8.69
C PRO A 24 34.60 9.33 -7.51
N VAL A 25 33.46 8.86 -7.03
CA VAL A 25 32.85 9.35 -5.78
C VAL A 25 33.69 8.80 -4.64
N ARG A 26 34.18 9.69 -3.78
CA ARG A 26 34.94 9.33 -2.57
C ARG A 26 34.00 9.18 -1.39
N ALA A 27 34.39 8.36 -0.42
CA ALA A 27 33.67 8.29 0.84
C ALA A 27 33.93 9.56 1.67
N GLU A 28 33.02 9.87 2.60
CA GLU A 28 33.23 10.90 3.61
C GLU A 28 34.58 10.71 4.34
N GLY A 29 35.33 11.80 4.54
CA GLY A 29 36.64 11.79 5.20
C GLY A 29 37.84 11.53 4.29
N GLU A 30 37.63 11.13 3.03
CA GLU A 30 38.69 10.99 2.03
C GLU A 30 38.96 12.31 1.28
N GLY A 31 39.69 13.23 1.93
CA GLY A 31 40.18 14.46 1.31
C GLY A 31 39.97 15.72 2.15
N PRO A 32 40.04 16.91 1.52
CA PRO A 32 39.88 18.18 2.23
C PRO A 32 38.44 18.48 2.65
N LEU A 33 37.45 17.77 2.10
CA LEU A 33 36.05 17.92 2.45
C LEU A 33 35.71 17.21 3.76
N ARG A 34 35.05 17.94 4.66
CA ARG A 34 34.59 17.46 5.97
C ARG A 34 33.12 17.84 6.17
N VAL A 35 32.28 16.86 6.52
CA VAL A 35 30.93 17.13 6.99
C VAL A 35 31.03 17.52 8.46
N LEU A 36 30.49 18.70 8.79
CA LEU A 36 30.52 19.27 10.14
C LEU A 36 29.25 18.93 10.91
N GLU A 37 28.12 18.91 10.22
CA GLU A 37 26.82 18.61 10.80
C GLU A 37 25.92 17.95 9.75
N GLU A 38 25.21 16.92 10.16
CA GLU A 38 24.17 16.27 9.39
C GLU A 38 23.02 15.93 10.35
N SER A 39 21.82 16.44 10.08
CA SER A 39 20.69 16.25 10.97
C SER A 39 19.36 16.26 10.23
N THR A 40 18.35 15.67 10.88
CA THR A 40 16.96 15.67 10.42
C THR A 40 16.06 16.21 11.52
N GLU A 41 15.08 17.03 11.15
CA GLU A 41 14.02 17.49 12.04
C GLU A 41 12.69 16.92 11.55
N ASN A 42 12.08 16.09 12.40
CA ASN A 42 10.78 15.50 12.14
C ASN A 42 9.69 16.49 12.59
N ARG A 43 8.82 16.87 11.65
CA ARG A 43 7.61 17.68 11.89
C ARG A 43 6.38 16.94 11.39
N PHE A 44 6.23 15.68 11.77
CA PHE A 44 5.06 14.87 11.42
C PHE A 44 3.74 15.57 11.80
N PRO A 45 2.72 15.58 10.91
CA PRO A 45 2.66 14.96 9.57
C PRO A 45 3.06 15.90 8.41
N ASP A 46 3.54 17.10 8.71
CA ASP A 46 3.68 18.18 7.74
C ASP A 46 4.99 18.17 6.96
N ALA A 47 6.11 17.82 7.61
CA ALA A 47 7.41 17.78 6.93
C ALA A 47 8.49 16.93 7.60
N LEU A 48 9.49 16.53 6.83
CA LEU A 48 10.80 16.07 7.30
C LEU A 48 11.90 16.99 6.72
N ILE A 49 12.68 17.64 7.60
CA ILE A 49 13.66 18.63 7.20
C ILE A 49 15.07 18.09 7.35
N PHE A 50 15.83 18.06 6.26
CA PHE A 50 17.21 17.59 6.20
C PHE A 50 18.17 18.78 6.22
N ARG A 51 19.24 18.67 7.01
CA ARG A 51 20.28 19.71 7.14
C ARG A 51 21.66 19.13 6.97
N LEU A 52 22.49 19.89 6.27
CA LEU A 52 23.90 19.59 6.07
C LEU A 52 24.72 20.85 6.28
N ARG A 53 25.79 20.73 7.05
CA ARG A 53 26.88 21.70 7.08
C ARG A 53 28.17 20.98 6.73
N ALA A 54 28.91 21.51 5.77
CA ALA A 54 30.17 20.93 5.31
C ALA A 54 31.20 22.03 5.03
N GLU A 55 32.47 21.65 5.02
CA GLU A 55 33.57 22.51 4.61
C GLU A 55 34.57 21.78 3.73
N ASP A 56 35.27 22.51 2.87
CA ASP A 56 36.40 22.06 2.08
C ASP A 56 37.54 23.09 2.22
N ASP A 57 38.66 22.64 2.77
CA ASP A 57 39.82 23.49 3.06
C ASP A 57 40.68 23.81 1.83
N ALA A 58 40.44 23.17 0.70
CA ALA A 58 41.20 23.39 -0.51
C ALA A 58 40.46 24.34 -1.45
N VAL A 59 39.19 24.03 -1.75
CA VAL A 59 38.43 24.68 -2.82
C VAL A 59 36.95 24.86 -2.44
N PRO A 60 36.22 25.82 -3.05
CA PRO A 60 34.79 25.98 -2.79
C PRO A 60 33.97 24.74 -3.15
N ILE A 61 32.99 24.40 -2.32
CA ILE A 61 31.90 23.47 -2.63
C ILE A 61 30.91 24.19 -3.54
N VAL A 62 30.59 23.60 -4.69
CA VAL A 62 29.78 24.23 -5.76
C VAL A 62 28.53 23.44 -6.13
N ALA A 63 28.38 22.20 -5.66
CA ALA A 63 27.10 21.48 -5.74
C ALA A 63 26.85 20.62 -4.50
N ILE A 64 25.60 20.58 -4.05
CA ILE A 64 25.10 19.71 -2.99
C ILE A 64 23.82 19.05 -3.51
N ARG A 65 23.74 17.74 -3.36
CA ARG A 65 22.55 16.95 -3.71
C ARG A 65 22.14 16.11 -2.53
N LEU A 66 20.85 16.06 -2.24
CA LEU A 66 20.26 15.10 -1.31
C LEU A 66 19.57 14.01 -2.14
N TYR A 67 19.85 12.78 -1.77
CA TYR A 67 19.15 11.61 -2.25
C TYR A 67 18.36 11.03 -1.08
N TYR A 68 17.08 10.76 -1.27
CA TYR A 68 16.26 10.08 -0.28
C TYR A 68 15.20 9.19 -0.92
N HIS A 69 14.79 8.17 -0.18
CA HIS A 69 13.69 7.26 -0.54
C HIS A 69 13.10 6.63 0.71
N LEU A 70 11.88 6.13 0.59
CA LEU A 70 11.28 5.29 1.61
C LEU A 70 11.81 3.87 1.43
N LEU A 71 12.30 3.22 2.49
CA LEU A 71 12.79 1.84 2.36
C LEU A 71 11.67 0.94 1.85
N GLY A 72 11.96 0.23 0.76
CA GLY A 72 11.02 -0.63 0.04
C GLY A 72 10.24 0.06 -1.09
N ASP A 73 10.37 1.38 -1.25
CA ASP A 73 10.02 2.07 -2.48
C ASP A 73 11.15 1.89 -3.52
N PRO A 74 10.86 1.45 -4.76
CA PRO A 74 11.88 1.31 -5.80
C PRO A 74 12.42 2.66 -6.31
N SER A 75 11.79 3.78 -5.97
CA SER A 75 12.14 5.10 -6.48
C SER A 75 13.06 5.88 -5.53
N VAL A 76 14.13 6.47 -6.10
CA VAL A 76 15.02 7.37 -5.37
C VAL A 76 14.78 8.80 -5.82
N THR A 77 14.44 9.67 -4.87
CA THR A 77 14.30 11.10 -5.11
C THR A 77 15.65 11.79 -5.02
N ARG A 78 15.96 12.63 -5.99
CA ARG A 78 17.15 13.49 -6.01
C ARG A 78 16.75 14.95 -6.00
N VAL A 79 17.22 15.70 -5.03
CA VAL A 79 17.00 17.15 -4.93
C VAL A 79 18.33 17.90 -4.83
N GLU A 80 18.34 19.14 -5.31
CA GLU A 80 19.49 20.05 -5.25
C GLU A 80 19.09 21.24 -4.38
N PRO A 81 19.38 21.22 -3.07
CA PRO A 81 18.94 22.29 -2.18
C PRO A 81 19.64 23.60 -2.47
N GLU A 82 18.97 24.72 -2.19
CA GLU A 82 19.59 26.05 -2.32
C GLU A 82 20.66 26.25 -1.25
N PHE A 83 21.82 26.75 -1.66
CA PHE A 83 22.92 27.14 -0.78
C PHE A 83 23.83 28.14 -1.49
N THR A 84 24.67 28.83 -0.73
CA THR A 84 25.71 29.71 -1.29
C THR A 84 27.01 28.93 -1.45
N PRO A 85 27.57 28.79 -2.67
CA PRO A 85 28.86 28.15 -2.87
C PRO A 85 29.97 28.81 -2.06
N GLY A 86 30.87 28.00 -1.51
CA GLY A 86 31.92 28.48 -0.63
C GLY A 86 32.73 27.35 -0.03
N ARG A 87 33.80 27.70 0.69
CA ARG A 87 34.61 26.73 1.43
C ARG A 87 33.93 26.16 2.66
N GLN A 88 32.88 26.82 3.14
CA GLN A 88 31.96 26.32 4.13
C GLN A 88 30.56 26.58 3.64
N VAL A 89 29.71 25.56 3.69
CA VAL A 89 28.36 25.57 3.13
C VAL A 89 27.37 25.03 4.14
N THR A 90 26.17 25.57 4.08
CA THR A 90 25.01 25.05 4.79
C THR A 90 23.88 24.87 3.78
N ALA A 91 23.28 23.68 3.77
CA ALA A 91 22.14 23.35 2.93
C ALA A 91 20.99 22.84 3.80
N THR A 92 19.78 23.23 3.45
CA THR A 92 18.54 22.74 4.09
C THR A 92 17.56 22.35 3.00
N TYR A 93 16.91 21.19 3.18
CA TYR A 93 15.81 20.76 2.33
C TYR A 93 14.64 20.30 3.18
N THR A 94 13.44 20.74 2.82
CA THR A 94 12.20 20.33 3.46
C THR A 94 11.46 19.40 2.52
N TRP A 95 11.31 18.14 2.92
CA TRP A 95 10.33 17.25 2.29
C TRP A 95 8.95 17.61 2.88
N ASP A 96 8.16 18.37 2.12
CA ASP A 96 6.79 18.75 2.47
C ASP A 96 5.86 17.57 2.23
N THR A 97 5.28 17.06 3.31
CA THR A 97 4.35 15.93 3.31
C THR A 97 2.91 16.36 3.57
N SER A 98 2.65 17.65 3.75
CA SER A 98 1.32 18.18 4.13
C SER A 98 0.20 17.87 3.11
N GLN A 99 0.56 17.56 1.87
CA GLN A 99 -0.36 17.25 0.77
C GLN A 99 -0.33 15.78 0.32
N ILE A 100 0.43 14.93 1.01
CA ILE A 100 0.53 13.50 0.69
C ILE A 100 0.35 12.67 1.95
N THR A 101 -0.07 11.42 1.78
CA THR A 101 -0.18 10.49 2.90
C THR A 101 1.12 9.71 3.04
N VAL A 102 1.82 9.92 4.15
CA VAL A 102 3.00 9.15 4.54
C VAL A 102 2.70 8.48 5.87
N PRO A 103 2.84 7.15 5.98
CA PRO A 103 2.50 6.48 7.22
C PRO A 103 3.42 6.92 8.37
N PRO A 104 2.90 6.94 9.61
CA PRO A 104 3.75 7.11 10.79
C PRO A 104 4.80 5.99 10.85
N SER A 105 6.00 6.35 11.33
CA SER A 105 7.19 5.48 11.38
C SER A 105 7.74 5.05 10.01
N ALA A 106 7.33 5.69 8.92
CA ALA A 106 7.87 5.39 7.59
C ALA A 106 9.41 5.51 7.60
N PRO A 107 10.15 4.48 7.15
CA PRO A 107 11.60 4.50 7.13
C PRO A 107 12.12 5.29 5.92
N VAL A 108 12.81 6.39 6.16
CA VAL A 108 13.41 7.24 5.12
C VAL A 108 14.92 7.03 5.11
N GLU A 109 15.46 6.37 4.07
CA GLU A 109 16.89 6.32 3.83
C GLU A 109 17.31 7.56 3.03
N TYR A 110 18.37 8.23 3.47
CA TYR A 110 18.92 9.39 2.78
C TYR A 110 20.45 9.45 2.84
N TYR A 111 21.03 10.19 1.92
CA TYR A 111 22.45 10.52 1.88
C TYR A 111 22.71 11.76 1.01
N TRP A 112 23.87 12.39 1.19
CA TRP A 112 24.27 13.59 0.49
C TRP A 112 25.40 13.32 -0.49
N VAL A 113 25.39 14.02 -1.63
CA VAL A 113 26.52 14.05 -2.56
C VAL A 113 26.97 15.50 -2.75
N LEU A 114 28.22 15.77 -2.39
CA LEU A 114 28.86 17.07 -2.51
C LEU A 114 29.84 17.06 -3.69
N GLN A 115 29.99 18.20 -4.35
CA GLN A 115 31.01 18.41 -5.39
C GLN A 115 31.69 19.76 -5.20
N ASP A 116 33.02 19.76 -5.27
CA ASP A 116 33.84 20.98 -5.22
C ASP A 116 34.07 21.59 -6.61
N GLN A 117 34.70 22.77 -6.64
CA GLN A 117 35.06 23.48 -7.88
C GLN A 117 36.10 22.71 -8.72
N ALA A 118 36.88 21.82 -8.12
CA ALA A 118 37.85 20.97 -8.82
C ALA A 118 37.21 19.72 -9.47
N GLY A 119 35.91 19.47 -9.21
CA GLY A 119 35.18 18.32 -9.72
C GLY A 119 35.36 17.04 -8.91
N ASN A 120 35.93 17.12 -7.71
CA ASN A 120 35.94 16.03 -6.74
C ASN A 120 34.53 15.85 -6.17
N ARG A 121 34.15 14.61 -5.86
CA ARG A 121 32.82 14.25 -5.35
C ARG A 121 32.94 13.42 -4.08
N TRP A 122 32.06 13.69 -3.13
CA TRP A 122 31.97 12.96 -1.87
C TRP A 122 30.55 12.55 -1.59
N GLU A 123 30.38 11.34 -1.08
CA GLU A 123 29.10 10.79 -0.65
C GLU A 123 29.14 10.52 0.85
N THR A 124 28.11 10.96 1.57
CA THR A 124 27.95 10.64 2.99
C THR A 124 27.46 9.21 3.15
N PRO A 125 27.73 8.55 4.29
CA PRO A 125 27.09 7.29 4.62
C PRO A 125 25.58 7.41 4.54
N LYS A 126 24.93 6.36 4.04
CA LYS A 126 23.47 6.25 4.05
C LYS A 126 22.97 6.19 5.49
N ARG A 127 21.93 6.96 5.77
CA ARG A 127 21.27 7.00 7.08
C ARG A 127 19.79 6.73 6.92
N VAL A 128 19.22 6.04 7.91
CA VAL A 128 17.77 5.81 7.99
C VAL A 128 17.22 6.62 9.14
N VAL A 129 16.24 7.47 8.86
CA VAL A 129 15.43 8.18 9.86
C VAL A 129 14.01 7.65 9.79
N ARG A 130 13.33 7.57 10.94
CA ARG A 130 11.89 7.29 10.95
C ARG A 130 11.06 8.55 10.99
N TYR A 131 10.07 8.61 10.10
CA TYR A 131 9.07 9.66 10.09
C TYR A 131 7.96 9.37 11.11
N ASP A 132 8.34 9.43 12.39
CA ASP A 132 7.48 9.09 13.54
C ASP A 132 6.40 10.14 13.81
N ASP A 133 5.21 9.68 14.23
CA ASP A 133 4.19 10.55 14.82
C ASP A 133 4.59 10.99 16.22
N GLN A 134 5.08 12.23 16.36
CA GLN A 134 5.60 12.75 17.63
C GLN A 134 4.51 13.30 18.57
N ARG A 135 3.23 13.24 18.18
CA ARG A 135 2.12 13.80 18.98
C ARG A 135 1.81 12.97 20.22
N PHE A 136 2.26 11.71 20.24
CA PHE A 136 1.95 10.76 21.31
C PHE A 136 3.21 10.18 21.96
N ALA A 137 3.09 9.83 23.24
CA ALA A 137 4.11 9.09 23.97
C ALA A 137 3.98 7.58 23.67
N TRP A 138 4.52 7.15 22.53
CA TRP A 138 4.48 5.75 22.10
C TRP A 138 5.25 4.84 23.07
N GLN A 139 4.60 3.75 23.45
CA GLN A 139 5.21 2.54 23.99
C GLN A 139 5.60 1.62 22.82
N GLU A 140 6.60 0.76 23.04
CA GLU A 140 7.11 -0.14 22.01
C GLU A 140 7.40 -1.53 22.58
N ARG A 141 7.09 -2.55 21.79
CA ARG A 141 7.56 -3.92 21.97
C ARG A 141 8.14 -4.40 20.65
N ALA A 142 9.41 -4.82 20.67
CA ALA A 142 10.16 -5.10 19.45
C ALA A 142 11.12 -6.28 19.59
N ASP A 143 11.37 -6.94 18.47
CA ASP A 143 12.57 -7.72 18.16
C ASP A 143 13.09 -7.38 16.75
N ASP A 144 13.93 -8.24 16.18
CA ASP A 144 14.50 -8.08 14.84
C ASP A 144 13.50 -8.31 13.70
N ARG A 145 12.31 -8.85 13.98
CA ARG A 145 11.30 -9.23 12.97
C ARG A 145 9.98 -8.48 13.12
N VAL A 146 9.58 -8.13 14.34
CA VAL A 146 8.29 -7.48 14.62
C VAL A 146 8.50 -6.32 15.58
N VAL A 147 7.89 -5.18 15.26
CA VAL A 147 7.79 -4.03 16.13
C VAL A 147 6.32 -3.61 16.25
N VAL A 148 5.83 -3.51 17.49
CA VAL A 148 4.49 -3.00 17.80
C VAL A 148 4.63 -1.73 18.61
N ARG A 149 3.96 -0.66 18.17
CA ARG A 149 3.90 0.62 18.89
C ARG A 149 2.45 0.99 19.21
N TRP A 150 2.19 1.42 20.44
CA TRP A 150 0.89 1.90 20.91
C TRP A 150 1.08 3.06 21.88
N TYR A 151 0.18 4.04 21.92
CA TYR A 151 0.27 5.15 22.89
C TYR A 151 -0.77 5.10 24.01
N GLN A 152 -1.85 4.33 23.83
CA GLN A 152 -2.88 4.12 24.84
C GLN A 152 -3.00 2.64 25.17
N GLY A 153 -3.26 2.32 26.44
CA GLY A 153 -3.28 0.95 26.96
C GLY A 153 -2.05 0.64 27.81
N ASP A 154 -2.10 -0.49 28.52
CA ASP A 154 -0.99 -0.95 29.36
C ASP A 154 -0.02 -1.85 28.59
N ALA A 155 1.04 -2.29 29.27
CA ALA A 155 2.04 -3.18 28.67
C ALA A 155 1.47 -4.56 28.31
N ALA A 156 0.41 -5.02 28.98
CA ALA A 156 -0.22 -6.31 28.70
C ALA A 156 -0.99 -6.28 27.38
N PHE A 157 -1.66 -5.17 27.07
CA PHE A 157 -2.27 -4.91 25.76
C PHE A 157 -1.22 -4.97 24.65
N GLY A 158 -0.13 -4.20 24.77
CA GLY A 158 0.94 -4.18 23.77
C GLY A 158 1.61 -5.54 23.59
N GLU A 159 1.87 -6.27 24.68
CA GLU A 159 2.42 -7.63 24.62
C GLU A 159 1.47 -8.60 23.94
N PHE A 160 0.15 -8.50 24.17
CA PHE A 160 -0.84 -9.36 23.51
C PHE A 160 -0.85 -9.15 21.99
N VAL A 161 -0.78 -7.91 21.52
CA VAL A 161 -0.70 -7.61 20.09
C VAL A 161 0.63 -8.11 19.50
N TYR A 162 1.75 -7.86 20.18
CA TYR A 162 3.07 -8.34 19.76
C TYR A 162 3.13 -9.86 19.62
N GLN A 163 2.60 -10.61 20.59
CA GLN A 163 2.55 -12.08 20.50
C GLN A 163 1.64 -12.56 19.38
N THR A 164 0.51 -11.87 19.14
CA THR A 164 -0.40 -12.17 18.02
C THR A 164 0.31 -11.95 16.67
N ALA A 165 1.02 -10.83 16.52
CA ALA A 165 1.78 -10.49 15.33
C ALA A 165 2.91 -11.52 15.05
N ARG A 166 3.67 -11.86 16.08
CA ARG A 166 4.71 -12.90 16.00
C ARG A 166 4.17 -14.26 15.61
N GLN A 167 3.09 -14.70 16.25
CA GLN A 167 2.45 -15.97 15.94
C GLN A 167 1.97 -16.01 14.48
N ALA A 168 1.43 -14.91 13.97
CA ALA A 168 0.98 -14.81 12.59
C ALA A 168 2.15 -14.94 11.61
N LEU A 169 3.22 -14.17 11.84
CA LEU A 169 4.42 -14.21 11.02
C LEU A 169 5.09 -15.59 11.05
N ASP A 170 5.25 -16.19 12.23
CA ASP A 170 5.83 -17.53 12.37
C ASP A 170 5.02 -18.59 11.61
N ARG A 171 3.68 -18.50 11.65
CA ARG A 171 2.81 -19.39 10.87
C ARG A 171 3.01 -19.20 9.37
N MET A 172 3.03 -17.95 8.88
CA MET A 172 3.24 -17.66 7.45
C MET A 172 4.61 -18.16 6.98
N GLU A 173 5.68 -17.88 7.71
CA GLU A 173 7.02 -18.34 7.33
C GLU A 173 7.13 -19.87 7.32
N GLN A 174 6.56 -20.56 8.32
CA GLN A 174 6.58 -22.02 8.39
C GLN A 174 5.80 -22.67 7.25
N GLN A 175 4.62 -22.14 6.90
CA GLN A 175 3.76 -22.72 5.86
C GLN A 175 4.27 -22.40 4.45
N THR A 176 4.84 -21.21 4.25
CA THR A 176 5.31 -20.77 2.92
C THR A 176 6.78 -21.11 2.66
N GLY A 177 7.58 -21.33 3.71
CA GLY A 177 9.03 -21.49 3.62
C GLY A 177 9.78 -20.20 3.25
N ARG A 178 9.12 -19.04 3.31
CA ARG A 178 9.71 -17.73 3.01
C ARG A 178 9.90 -16.91 4.28
N THR A 179 10.79 -15.93 4.22
CA THR A 179 11.07 -14.97 5.30
C THR A 179 10.95 -13.56 4.76
N LEU A 180 10.69 -12.59 5.63
CA LEU A 180 10.67 -11.17 5.27
C LEU A 180 12.09 -10.62 5.11
N GLU A 181 12.24 -9.65 4.21
CA GLU A 181 13.52 -8.96 4.00
C GLU A 181 13.77 -7.91 5.08
N PHE A 182 12.69 -7.34 5.64
CA PHE A 182 12.73 -6.34 6.69
C PHE A 182 11.57 -6.52 7.68
N PRO A 183 11.67 -5.93 8.90
CA PRO A 183 10.72 -6.20 9.98
C PRO A 183 9.31 -5.68 9.67
N VAL A 184 8.31 -6.30 10.31
CA VAL A 184 6.92 -5.84 10.33
C VAL A 184 6.74 -4.78 11.41
N TYR A 185 6.21 -3.63 11.03
CA TYR A 185 5.85 -2.52 11.92
C TYR A 185 4.34 -2.42 12.05
N VAL A 186 3.83 -2.60 13.27
CA VAL A 186 2.41 -2.47 13.61
C VAL A 186 2.23 -1.25 14.51
N LEU A 187 1.48 -0.26 14.04
CA LEU A 187 1.15 0.95 14.82
C LEU A 187 -0.31 0.95 15.21
N LEU A 188 -0.58 1.12 16.51
CA LEU A 188 -1.93 1.08 17.05
C LEU A 188 -2.40 2.48 17.44
N TYR A 189 -3.40 2.96 16.72
CA TYR A 189 -4.17 4.14 17.09
C TYR A 189 -5.39 3.75 17.92
N ALA A 190 -5.63 4.49 19.00
CA ALA A 190 -6.74 4.23 19.89
C ALA A 190 -8.03 4.94 19.48
N SER A 191 -7.98 5.83 18.49
CA SER A 191 -9.16 6.54 17.97
C SER A 191 -9.08 6.76 16.47
N LYS A 192 -10.26 6.85 15.83
CA LYS A 192 -10.37 7.22 14.42
C LYS A 192 -9.90 8.64 14.14
N GLU A 193 -10.05 9.55 15.09
CA GLU A 193 -9.61 10.95 14.98
C GLU A 193 -8.09 11.04 14.87
N ASP A 194 -7.38 10.37 15.80
CA ASP A 194 -5.92 10.35 15.82
C ASP A 194 -5.36 9.67 14.55
N PHE A 195 -6.02 8.60 14.10
CA PHE A 195 -5.71 7.91 12.85
C PHE A 195 -5.95 8.78 11.60
N ALA A 196 -7.06 9.51 11.56
CA ALA A 196 -7.45 10.36 10.43
C ALA A 196 -6.52 11.58 10.26
N SER A 197 -6.04 12.11 11.38
CA SER A 197 -5.37 13.41 11.44
C SER A 197 -4.00 13.51 10.74
N TRP A 198 -3.41 12.41 10.27
CA TRP A 198 -2.17 12.41 9.48
C TRP A 198 -2.37 12.08 8.00
N GLN A 199 -3.61 11.83 7.58
CA GLN A 199 -3.95 11.47 6.21
C GLN A 199 -4.54 12.67 5.46
N THR A 200 -4.18 12.83 4.20
CA THR A 200 -4.75 13.87 3.34
C THR A 200 -6.20 13.57 2.97
N PHE A 201 -6.54 12.27 2.86
CA PHE A 201 -7.89 11.78 2.60
C PHE A 201 -8.16 10.56 3.48
N VAL A 202 -9.28 10.56 4.19
CA VAL A 202 -9.71 9.43 5.02
C VAL A 202 -10.97 8.85 4.42
N ASP A 203 -10.89 7.61 3.93
CA ASP A 203 -12.12 6.88 3.60
C ASP A 203 -12.78 6.43 4.91
N VAL A 204 -14.08 6.68 5.05
CA VAL A 204 -14.82 6.58 6.32
C VAL A 204 -14.95 5.13 6.84
N TRP A 205 -14.54 4.15 6.04
CA TRP A 205 -14.71 2.71 6.26
C TRP A 205 -13.46 1.98 6.74
N VAL A 206 -12.33 2.67 6.93
CA VAL A 206 -11.04 2.02 7.13
C VAL A 206 -10.85 1.60 8.60
N GLY A 207 -10.63 0.31 8.83
CA GLY A 207 -10.24 -0.26 10.14
C GLY A 207 -8.74 -0.15 10.43
N GLY A 208 -7.94 0.00 9.37
CA GLY A 208 -6.51 0.25 9.37
C GLY A 208 -5.96 0.29 7.94
N LEU A 209 -4.68 0.61 7.79
CA LEU A 209 -4.00 0.69 6.50
C LEU A 209 -2.68 -0.06 6.56
N ALA A 210 -2.54 -1.05 5.68
CA ALA A 210 -1.27 -1.64 5.33
C ALA A 210 -0.54 -0.77 4.29
N PHE A 211 0.77 -0.61 4.49
CA PHE A 211 1.73 -0.03 3.56
C PHE A 211 2.79 -1.10 3.24
N PRO A 212 2.45 -2.08 2.38
CA PRO A 212 3.22 -3.31 2.25
C PRO A 212 4.65 -3.12 1.79
N ALA A 213 4.88 -2.15 0.89
CA ALA A 213 6.22 -1.76 0.45
C ALA A 213 7.12 -1.33 1.61
N LEU A 214 6.55 -0.71 2.65
CA LEU A 214 7.31 -0.19 3.78
C LEU A 214 7.36 -1.16 4.96
N GLY A 215 6.59 -2.26 4.90
CA GLY A 215 6.45 -3.21 6.01
C GLY A 215 5.73 -2.60 7.20
N VAL A 216 4.91 -1.58 6.98
CA VAL A 216 4.18 -0.86 8.03
C VAL A 216 2.69 -1.16 7.88
N THR A 217 2.01 -1.44 8.98
CA THR A 217 0.54 -1.41 9.07
C THR A 217 0.11 -0.55 10.24
N VAL A 218 -0.99 0.18 10.06
CA VAL A 218 -1.50 1.15 11.01
C VAL A 218 -2.96 0.86 11.29
N GLU A 219 -3.28 0.46 12.51
CA GLU A 219 -4.59 -0.07 12.88
C GLU A 219 -5.32 0.81 13.89
N ILE A 220 -6.64 0.86 13.78
CA ILE A 220 -7.50 1.48 14.80
C ILE A 220 -7.93 0.40 15.79
N ILE A 221 -7.09 0.17 16.80
CA ILE A 221 -7.32 -0.82 17.86
C ILE A 221 -7.23 -0.13 19.23
N PRO A 222 -8.37 0.36 19.75
CA PRO A 222 -8.48 0.81 21.13
C PRO A 222 -8.10 -0.29 22.13
N PRO A 223 -7.57 0.04 23.33
CA PRO A 223 -7.17 -0.96 24.33
C PRO A 223 -8.30 -1.87 24.84
N ASP A 224 -9.56 -1.44 24.74
CA ASP A 224 -10.75 -2.20 25.11
C ASP A 224 -11.30 -3.08 23.96
N SER A 225 -10.59 -3.11 22.81
CA SER A 225 -10.89 -4.03 21.71
C SER A 225 -10.90 -5.47 22.18
N SER A 226 -11.83 -6.27 21.65
CA SER A 226 -11.88 -7.69 21.99
C SER A 226 -10.63 -8.42 21.50
N GLN A 227 -10.15 -9.41 22.26
CA GLN A 227 -9.04 -10.24 21.82
C GLN A 227 -9.35 -11.00 20.52
N GLU A 228 -10.62 -11.33 20.28
CA GLU A 228 -11.05 -11.96 19.03
C GLU A 228 -10.84 -11.04 17.82
N TRP A 229 -11.17 -9.75 17.97
CA TRP A 229 -10.94 -8.75 16.93
C TRP A 229 -9.44 -8.63 16.59
N ILE A 230 -8.59 -8.46 17.61
CA ILE A 230 -7.14 -8.36 17.44
C ILE A 230 -6.56 -9.61 16.77
N ARG A 231 -7.03 -10.79 17.19
CA ARG A 231 -6.63 -12.09 16.62
C ARG A 231 -7.05 -12.27 15.15
N ARG A 232 -7.96 -11.44 14.64
CA ARG A 232 -8.33 -11.42 13.23
C ARG A 232 -7.57 -10.34 12.46
N VAL A 233 -7.63 -9.09 12.91
CA VAL A 233 -7.03 -7.96 12.19
C VAL A 233 -5.52 -8.06 12.09
N ILE A 234 -4.83 -8.34 13.20
CA ILE A 234 -3.37 -8.30 13.18
C ILE A 234 -2.78 -9.33 12.22
N PRO A 235 -3.21 -10.61 12.20
CA PRO A 235 -2.74 -11.55 11.18
C PRO A 235 -3.16 -11.16 9.75
N HIS A 236 -4.35 -10.59 9.57
CA HIS A 236 -4.85 -10.14 8.26
C HIS A 236 -3.91 -9.11 7.63
N GLU A 237 -3.58 -8.05 8.38
CA GLU A 237 -2.76 -6.95 7.87
C GLU A 237 -1.29 -7.38 7.69
N ILE A 238 -0.76 -8.20 8.59
CA ILE A 238 0.57 -8.79 8.43
C ILE A 238 0.62 -9.68 7.18
N ALA A 239 -0.47 -10.34 6.82
CA ALA A 239 -0.52 -11.15 5.61
C ALA A 239 -0.33 -10.30 4.36
N HIS A 240 -0.89 -9.08 4.29
CA HIS A 240 -0.63 -8.18 3.15
C HIS A 240 0.85 -7.76 3.08
N LEU A 241 1.46 -7.43 4.22
CA LEU A 241 2.89 -7.11 4.27
C LEU A 241 3.73 -8.30 3.82
N PHE A 242 3.38 -9.51 4.28
CA PHE A 242 4.05 -10.75 3.93
C PHE A 242 3.89 -11.06 2.45
N PHE A 243 2.66 -10.95 1.94
CA PHE A 243 2.34 -11.17 0.55
C PHE A 243 3.17 -10.23 -0.31
N TYR A 244 3.20 -8.93 -0.02
CA TYR A 244 4.00 -7.99 -0.78
C TYR A 244 5.50 -8.28 -0.71
N GLN A 245 6.11 -8.42 0.47
CA GLN A 245 7.56 -8.61 0.56
C GLN A 245 8.02 -9.94 -0.03
N ALA A 246 7.23 -11.00 0.14
CA ALA A 246 7.59 -12.32 -0.36
C ALA A 246 7.34 -12.50 -1.87
N ILE A 247 6.53 -11.62 -2.49
CA ILE A 247 5.95 -11.85 -3.83
C ILE A 247 6.14 -10.68 -4.78
N HIS A 248 6.31 -9.45 -4.30
CA HIS A 248 6.39 -8.29 -5.15
C HIS A 248 7.64 -8.34 -6.04
N ALA A 249 7.43 -8.07 -7.32
CA ALA A 249 8.45 -7.86 -8.33
C ALA A 249 7.90 -6.86 -9.36
N ASN A 250 8.76 -6.23 -10.16
CA ASN A 250 8.36 -5.19 -11.11
C ASN A 250 7.27 -5.61 -12.13
N LEU A 251 7.07 -6.92 -12.33
CA LEU A 251 6.05 -7.47 -13.24
C LEU A 251 4.89 -8.14 -12.50
N ALA A 252 4.90 -8.17 -11.17
CA ALA A 252 3.91 -8.89 -10.40
C ALA A 252 2.55 -8.17 -10.49
N ASP A 253 1.51 -8.92 -10.86
CA ASP A 253 0.13 -8.48 -10.88
C ASP A 253 -0.75 -9.66 -10.47
N TRP A 254 -1.47 -9.51 -9.36
CA TRP A 254 -2.32 -10.56 -8.79
C TRP A 254 -3.73 -10.02 -8.56
N PRO A 255 -4.75 -10.87 -8.67
CA PRO A 255 -6.11 -10.42 -8.46
C PRO A 255 -6.36 -10.13 -6.97
N ARG A 256 -7.10 -9.05 -6.68
CA ARG A 256 -7.41 -8.63 -5.30
C ARG A 256 -7.95 -9.78 -4.44
N TRP A 257 -8.88 -10.59 -4.94
CA TRP A 257 -9.43 -11.72 -4.19
C TRP A 257 -8.36 -12.70 -3.67
N LEU A 258 -7.22 -12.85 -4.34
CA LEU A 258 -6.16 -13.74 -3.87
C LEU A 258 -5.44 -13.15 -2.65
N ASP A 259 -5.17 -11.85 -2.67
CA ASP A 259 -4.53 -11.11 -1.58
C ASP A 259 -5.44 -11.08 -0.34
N GLU A 260 -6.70 -10.65 -0.52
CA GLU A 260 -7.69 -10.62 0.56
C GLU A 260 -7.99 -12.02 1.11
N GLY A 261 -8.09 -13.02 0.23
CA GLY A 261 -8.32 -14.41 0.61
C GLY A 261 -7.14 -14.99 1.38
N PHE A 262 -5.90 -14.65 1.00
CA PHE A 262 -4.69 -15.01 1.73
C PHE A 262 -4.69 -14.37 3.12
N ALA A 263 -5.02 -13.07 3.22
CA ALA A 263 -5.12 -12.40 4.50
C ALA A 263 -6.17 -13.04 5.43
N GLN A 264 -7.36 -13.34 4.91
CA GLN A 264 -8.39 -14.06 5.66
C GLN A 264 -7.98 -15.48 6.06
N PHE A 265 -7.21 -16.19 5.23
CA PHE A 265 -6.75 -17.54 5.52
C PHE A 265 -5.83 -17.61 6.76
N TYR A 266 -5.04 -16.54 7.00
CA TYR A 266 -4.14 -16.44 8.14
C TYR A 266 -4.76 -15.82 9.39
N GLU A 267 -5.97 -15.25 9.32
CA GLU A 267 -6.74 -14.85 10.50
C GLU A 267 -6.82 -16.00 11.52
N PHE A 268 -6.73 -15.67 12.82
CA PHE A 268 -7.02 -16.65 13.86
C PHE A 268 -8.52 -16.67 14.14
N GLY A 269 -9.11 -17.86 14.14
CA GLY A 269 -10.52 -18.04 14.45
C GLY A 269 -11.17 -19.10 13.58
N ASP A 270 -12.49 -19.22 13.70
CA ASP A 270 -13.29 -20.17 12.95
C ASP A 270 -13.79 -19.56 11.64
N GLN A 271 -13.34 -20.10 10.51
CA GLN A 271 -13.71 -19.66 9.17
C GLN A 271 -15.02 -20.31 8.66
N ARG A 272 -15.59 -21.29 9.38
CA ARG A 272 -16.78 -22.05 8.92
C ARG A 272 -17.98 -21.18 8.62
N ALA A 273 -18.17 -20.09 9.35
CA ALA A 273 -19.28 -19.17 9.12
C ALA A 273 -19.17 -18.47 7.74
N ALA A 274 -17.97 -18.03 7.37
CA ALA A 274 -17.71 -17.42 6.06
C ALA A 274 -17.91 -18.46 4.94
N LEU A 275 -17.36 -19.67 5.09
CA LEU A 275 -17.54 -20.73 4.09
C LEU A 275 -19.03 -21.13 3.93
N ALA A 276 -19.78 -21.20 5.03
CA ALA A 276 -21.21 -21.49 4.99
C ALA A 276 -22.01 -20.38 4.28
N GLN A 277 -21.62 -19.12 4.47
CA GLN A 277 -22.21 -17.98 3.75
C GLN A 277 -22.00 -18.12 2.24
N VAL A 278 -20.79 -18.45 1.78
CA VAL A 278 -20.52 -18.62 0.35
C VAL A 278 -21.32 -19.79 -0.22
N ALA A 279 -21.33 -20.94 0.47
CA ALA A 279 -22.12 -22.09 0.04
C ALA A 279 -23.62 -21.77 -0.06
N GLN A 280 -24.14 -20.93 0.84
CA GLN A 280 -25.52 -20.43 0.77
C GLN A 280 -25.74 -19.50 -0.43
N ALA A 281 -24.85 -18.53 -0.66
CA ALA A 281 -24.91 -17.62 -1.80
C ALA A 281 -24.84 -18.38 -3.14
N ALA A 282 -23.98 -19.40 -3.22
CA ALA A 282 -23.84 -20.32 -4.34
C ALA A 282 -25.16 -21.04 -4.67
N ARG A 283 -25.82 -21.64 -3.66
CA ARG A 283 -27.14 -22.29 -3.84
C ARG A 283 -28.23 -21.32 -4.29
N GLN A 284 -28.05 -20.02 -4.05
CA GLN A 284 -29.03 -18.98 -4.34
C GLN A 284 -28.70 -18.21 -5.62
N GLY A 285 -27.63 -18.58 -6.34
CA GLY A 285 -27.20 -17.91 -7.57
C GLY A 285 -26.76 -16.46 -7.35
N ARG A 286 -26.21 -16.14 -6.16
CA ARG A 286 -25.80 -14.78 -5.78
C ARG A 286 -24.30 -14.59 -5.65
N LEU A 287 -23.50 -15.56 -6.09
CA LEU A 287 -22.05 -15.41 -6.07
C LEU A 287 -21.61 -14.27 -6.98
N ILE A 288 -20.56 -13.58 -6.54
CA ILE A 288 -19.86 -12.64 -7.38
C ILE A 288 -18.90 -13.44 -8.27
N PRO A 289 -18.81 -13.17 -9.59
CA PRO A 289 -17.81 -13.83 -10.41
C PRO A 289 -16.40 -13.54 -9.86
N LEU A 290 -15.60 -14.57 -9.57
CA LEU A 290 -14.24 -14.40 -9.00
C LEU A 290 -13.36 -13.46 -9.85
N GLN A 291 -13.57 -13.44 -11.17
CA GLN A 291 -12.91 -12.49 -12.08
C GLN A 291 -13.26 -11.02 -11.77
N ALA A 292 -14.51 -10.72 -11.38
CA ALA A 292 -14.92 -9.38 -10.97
C ALA A 292 -14.24 -8.96 -9.66
N LEU A 293 -13.99 -9.92 -8.76
CA LEU A 293 -13.23 -9.72 -7.52
C LEU A 293 -11.71 -9.56 -7.73
N SER A 294 -11.25 -9.48 -8.99
CA SER A 294 -9.87 -9.04 -9.26
C SER A 294 -9.71 -7.53 -9.12
N GLY A 295 -10.81 -6.77 -9.21
CA GLY A 295 -10.86 -5.32 -9.06
C GLY A 295 -11.35 -4.87 -7.67
N ASP A 296 -12.02 -3.72 -7.61
CA ASP A 296 -12.60 -3.16 -6.39
C ASP A 296 -13.80 -3.99 -5.88
N PHE A 297 -13.94 -4.17 -4.56
CA PHE A 297 -15.05 -4.92 -3.95
C PHE A 297 -16.34 -4.09 -3.82
N GLY A 298 -16.31 -2.82 -4.21
CA GLY A 298 -17.44 -1.90 -4.09
C GLY A 298 -17.62 -1.36 -2.67
N ARG A 299 -18.75 -0.68 -2.47
CA ARG A 299 -19.08 0.01 -1.20
C ARG A 299 -20.33 -0.54 -0.50
N ASP A 300 -21.02 -1.51 -1.09
CA ASP A 300 -22.19 -2.13 -0.48
C ASP A 300 -21.74 -3.14 0.60
N PRO A 301 -22.07 -2.92 1.89
CA PRO A 301 -21.48 -3.72 2.97
C PRO A 301 -21.75 -5.23 2.86
N GLU A 302 -22.95 -5.63 2.41
CA GLU A 302 -23.28 -7.06 2.26
C GLU A 302 -22.53 -7.70 1.09
N GLN A 303 -22.41 -7.01 -0.06
CA GLN A 303 -21.60 -7.49 -1.17
C GLN A 303 -20.11 -7.54 -0.82
N VAL A 304 -19.58 -6.54 -0.11
CA VAL A 304 -18.19 -6.54 0.35
C VAL A 304 -17.94 -7.74 1.27
N ARG A 305 -18.82 -7.97 2.25
CA ARG A 305 -18.71 -9.13 3.15
C ARG A 305 -18.76 -10.46 2.39
N LEU A 306 -19.58 -10.56 1.35
CA LEU A 306 -19.63 -11.74 0.49
C LEU A 306 -18.35 -11.88 -0.36
N ALA A 307 -17.83 -10.79 -0.93
CA ALA A 307 -16.60 -10.78 -1.72
C ALA A 307 -15.40 -11.31 -0.92
N TYR A 308 -15.24 -10.84 0.33
CA TYR A 308 -14.24 -11.37 1.25
C TYR A 308 -14.43 -12.87 1.52
N ALA A 309 -15.66 -13.30 1.84
CA ALA A 309 -15.94 -14.71 2.09
C ALA A 309 -15.66 -15.59 0.86
N GLU A 310 -15.98 -15.12 -0.35
CA GLU A 310 -15.68 -15.80 -1.62
C GLU A 310 -14.17 -15.91 -1.85
N ALA A 311 -13.43 -14.82 -1.65
CA ALA A 311 -11.97 -14.77 -1.70
C ALA A 311 -11.33 -15.81 -0.77
N LEU A 312 -11.72 -15.83 0.50
CA LEU A 312 -11.27 -16.84 1.47
C LEU A 312 -11.60 -18.26 0.99
N SER A 313 -12.83 -18.50 0.53
CA SER A 313 -13.24 -19.85 0.13
C SER A 313 -12.45 -20.37 -1.07
N ALA A 314 -12.05 -19.50 -2.00
CA ALA A 314 -11.22 -19.87 -3.14
C ALA A 314 -9.80 -20.24 -2.70
N VAL A 315 -9.22 -19.48 -1.76
CA VAL A 315 -7.90 -19.78 -1.18
C VAL A 315 -7.94 -21.09 -0.36
N VAL A 316 -8.96 -21.28 0.47
CA VAL A 316 -9.16 -22.54 1.20
C VAL A 316 -9.26 -23.73 0.23
N TYR A 317 -10.02 -23.58 -0.86
CA TYR A 317 -10.13 -24.62 -1.88
C TYR A 317 -8.77 -24.94 -2.53
N ILE A 318 -7.94 -23.93 -2.80
CA ILE A 318 -6.58 -24.13 -3.31
C ILE A 318 -5.74 -24.95 -2.32
N HIS A 319 -5.73 -24.56 -1.05
CA HIS A 319 -4.98 -25.26 0.00
C HIS A 319 -5.49 -26.69 0.22
N GLU A 320 -6.80 -26.92 0.25
CA GLU A 320 -7.35 -28.27 0.47
C GLU A 320 -7.11 -29.22 -0.72
N THR A 321 -7.11 -28.69 -1.95
CA THR A 321 -7.05 -29.52 -3.15
C THR A 321 -5.61 -29.77 -3.62
N TRP A 322 -4.73 -28.77 -3.54
CA TRP A 322 -3.36 -28.87 -4.04
C TRP A 322 -2.28 -28.67 -2.96
N GLY A 323 -2.63 -28.17 -1.77
CA GLY A 323 -1.70 -27.95 -0.67
C GLY A 323 -0.83 -26.69 -0.80
N ASP A 324 -0.05 -26.42 0.26
CA ASP A 324 0.73 -25.19 0.41
C ASP A 324 1.77 -24.99 -0.72
N GLN A 325 2.41 -26.07 -1.18
CA GLN A 325 3.41 -26.00 -2.26
C GLN A 325 2.83 -25.49 -3.57
N ALA A 326 1.61 -25.89 -3.92
CA ALA A 326 0.95 -25.44 -5.13
C ALA A 326 0.49 -23.98 -5.00
N PHE A 327 0.05 -23.56 -3.81
CA PHE A 327 -0.22 -22.14 -3.54
C PHE A 327 1.05 -21.30 -3.71
N GLN A 328 2.21 -21.77 -3.21
CA GLN A 328 3.48 -21.07 -3.42
C GLN A 328 3.88 -21.01 -4.90
N ALA A 329 3.65 -22.09 -5.66
CA ALA A 329 3.90 -22.10 -7.10
C ALA A 329 3.00 -21.11 -7.85
N LEU A 330 1.73 -20.97 -7.43
CA LEU A 330 0.78 -20.01 -8.00
C LEU A 330 1.25 -18.58 -7.76
N VAL A 331 1.63 -18.28 -6.52
CA VAL A 331 2.22 -17.02 -6.12
C VAL A 331 3.49 -16.70 -6.93
N GLU A 332 4.39 -17.67 -7.12
CA GLU A 332 5.62 -17.49 -7.91
C GLU A 332 5.34 -17.28 -9.41
N ALA A 333 4.25 -17.82 -9.94
CA ALA A 333 3.82 -17.53 -11.30
C ALA A 333 3.38 -16.06 -11.43
N PHE A 334 2.58 -15.54 -10.50
CA PHE A 334 2.21 -14.12 -10.48
C PHE A 334 3.43 -13.21 -10.34
N ARG A 335 4.38 -13.55 -9.46
CA ARG A 335 5.65 -12.81 -9.32
C ARG A 335 6.43 -12.66 -10.63
N ARG A 336 6.34 -13.66 -11.52
CA ARG A 336 6.97 -13.64 -12.86
C ARG A 336 6.13 -12.91 -13.92
N GLY A 337 5.04 -12.26 -13.54
CA GLY A 337 4.14 -11.52 -14.42
C GLY A 337 3.25 -12.41 -15.28
N ARG A 338 2.93 -13.62 -14.82
CA ARG A 338 1.93 -14.47 -15.48
C ARG A 338 0.54 -13.90 -15.26
N THR A 339 -0.29 -13.93 -16.30
CA THR A 339 -1.73 -13.64 -16.15
C THR A 339 -2.41 -14.72 -15.32
N THR A 340 -3.58 -14.44 -14.73
CA THR A 340 -4.34 -15.43 -13.94
C THR A 340 -4.50 -16.78 -14.63
N ARG A 341 -4.84 -16.79 -15.93
CA ARG A 341 -4.99 -18.04 -16.69
C ARG A 341 -3.68 -18.82 -16.78
N GLN A 342 -2.58 -18.14 -17.11
CA GLN A 342 -1.26 -18.75 -17.21
C GLN A 342 -0.77 -19.25 -15.85
N ALA A 343 -1.00 -18.48 -14.78
CA ALA A 343 -0.58 -18.83 -13.43
C ALA A 343 -1.27 -20.11 -12.93
N PHE A 344 -2.56 -20.26 -13.18
CA PHE A 344 -3.33 -21.45 -12.80
C PHE A 344 -2.92 -22.69 -13.62
N GLU A 345 -2.72 -22.53 -14.93
CA GLU A 345 -2.22 -23.62 -15.78
C GLU A 345 -0.83 -24.08 -15.34
N GLU A 346 0.08 -23.14 -15.06
CA GLU A 346 1.46 -23.43 -14.67
C GLU A 346 1.56 -24.04 -13.26
N ALA A 347 0.81 -23.51 -12.29
CA ALA A 347 0.95 -23.90 -10.89
C ALA A 347 0.03 -25.04 -10.46
N LEU A 348 -1.21 -25.07 -10.95
CA LEU A 348 -2.24 -26.02 -10.52
C LEU A 348 -2.55 -27.09 -11.57
N GLY A 349 -2.03 -26.94 -12.79
CA GLY A 349 -2.26 -27.87 -13.89
C GLY A 349 -3.71 -27.86 -14.42
N VAL A 350 -4.48 -26.81 -14.11
CA VAL A 350 -5.88 -26.67 -14.53
C VAL A 350 -6.11 -25.32 -15.19
N SER A 351 -7.05 -25.26 -16.14
CA SER A 351 -7.51 -23.98 -16.67
C SER A 351 -8.27 -23.19 -15.60
N TRP A 352 -8.33 -21.87 -15.77
CA TRP A 352 -9.14 -21.00 -14.90
C TRP A 352 -10.61 -21.45 -14.84
N GLU A 353 -11.20 -21.83 -15.98
CA GLU A 353 -12.59 -22.33 -16.03
C GLU A 353 -12.76 -23.63 -15.23
N ALA A 354 -11.80 -24.55 -15.34
CA ALA A 354 -11.83 -25.80 -14.59
C ALA A 354 -11.68 -25.54 -13.09
N PHE A 355 -10.82 -24.59 -12.70
CA PHE A 355 -10.71 -24.14 -11.31
C PHE A 355 -12.03 -23.59 -10.77
N VAL A 356 -12.66 -22.64 -11.47
CA VAL A 356 -13.94 -22.04 -11.04
C VAL A 356 -15.05 -23.09 -10.93
N ALA A 357 -15.15 -24.00 -11.90
CA ALA A 357 -16.12 -25.09 -11.86
C ALA A 357 -15.85 -26.08 -10.70
N GLY A 358 -14.58 -26.39 -10.44
CA GLY A 358 -14.15 -27.23 -9.33
C GLY A 358 -14.48 -26.60 -7.98
N TRP A 359 -14.20 -25.31 -7.81
CA TRP A 359 -14.51 -24.53 -6.61
C TRP A 359 -16.02 -24.52 -6.30
N LEU A 360 -16.87 -24.28 -7.31
CA LEU A 360 -18.33 -24.37 -7.15
C LEU A 360 -18.77 -25.77 -6.67
N THR A 361 -18.19 -26.81 -7.27
CA THR A 361 -18.47 -28.21 -6.92
C THR A 361 -18.03 -28.52 -5.49
N TRP A 362 -16.85 -28.04 -5.08
CA TRP A 362 -16.32 -28.18 -3.72
C TRP A 362 -17.24 -27.54 -2.67
N MET A 363 -17.90 -26.42 -3.00
CA MET A 363 -18.92 -25.80 -2.14
C MET A 363 -20.27 -26.53 -2.12
N GLY A 364 -20.38 -27.67 -2.80
CA GLY A 364 -21.59 -28.49 -2.85
C GLY A 364 -22.64 -27.97 -3.84
N VAL A 365 -22.25 -27.17 -4.83
CA VAL A 365 -23.13 -26.69 -5.90
C VAL A 365 -22.72 -27.33 -7.23
N PRO A 366 -23.63 -28.00 -7.96
CA PRO A 366 -23.29 -28.60 -9.24
C PRO A 366 -22.74 -27.55 -10.22
N ALA A 367 -21.54 -27.79 -10.75
CA ALA A 367 -21.02 -27.01 -11.87
C ALA A 367 -21.87 -27.31 -13.13
N THR A 368 -22.93 -26.53 -13.35
CA THR A 368 -23.75 -26.58 -14.58
C THR A 368 -23.85 -25.15 -15.11
N PRO A 369 -23.78 -24.94 -16.44
CA PRO A 369 -23.21 -23.73 -17.01
C PRO A 369 -24.08 -22.51 -16.73
N ALA A 370 -23.52 -21.48 -16.10
CA ALA A 370 -24.01 -20.12 -16.30
C ALA A 370 -23.28 -19.53 -17.51
N PRO A 371 -23.99 -18.85 -18.43
CA PRO A 371 -23.46 -18.46 -19.72
C PRO A 371 -22.20 -17.61 -19.52
N SER A 372 -21.22 -17.78 -20.41
CA SER A 372 -20.28 -16.70 -20.68
C SER A 372 -21.11 -15.42 -20.84
N PRO A 373 -20.79 -14.30 -20.16
CA PRO A 373 -21.28 -13.04 -20.68
C PRO A 373 -20.82 -13.01 -22.14
N THR A 374 -21.78 -13.02 -23.07
CA THR A 374 -21.49 -12.69 -24.46
C THR A 374 -20.63 -11.45 -24.41
N PRO A 375 -19.43 -11.42 -25.00
CA PRO A 375 -18.68 -10.19 -25.08
C PRO A 375 -19.59 -9.19 -25.80
N THR A 376 -20.11 -8.21 -25.06
CA THR A 376 -20.58 -6.98 -25.66
C THR A 376 -19.41 -6.51 -26.53
N GLN A 377 -19.66 -6.31 -27.83
CA GLN A 377 -18.63 -5.90 -28.76
C GLN A 377 -17.71 -4.88 -28.11
N GLY A 378 -16.41 -5.16 -28.18
CA GLY A 378 -15.39 -4.47 -27.43
C GLY A 378 -15.58 -2.95 -27.49
N TYR A 379 -15.69 -2.33 -26.32
CA TYR A 379 -15.29 -0.95 -26.23
C TYR A 379 -13.80 -0.90 -26.58
N VAL A 380 -13.49 -0.26 -27.70
CA VAL A 380 -12.14 0.19 -28.00
C VAL A 380 -11.78 1.17 -26.89
N PHE A 381 -10.86 0.79 -26.01
CA PHE A 381 -10.28 1.74 -25.08
C PHE A 381 -9.61 2.85 -25.91
N PRO A 382 -9.96 4.14 -25.71
CA PRO A 382 -9.04 5.19 -26.13
C PRO A 382 -7.72 4.94 -25.38
N THR A 383 -6.62 4.92 -26.13
CA THR A 383 -5.25 4.82 -25.62
C THR A 383 -5.07 5.75 -24.42
N PRO A 384 -4.35 5.34 -23.36
CA PRO A 384 -4.09 6.22 -22.22
C PRO A 384 -3.40 7.49 -22.71
N TYR A 385 -4.01 8.63 -22.40
CA TYR A 385 -3.42 9.94 -22.58
C TYR A 385 -2.07 9.96 -21.87
N SER A 386 -1.01 10.14 -22.66
CA SER A 386 0.29 10.58 -22.18
C SER A 386 0.10 11.92 -21.47
N TRP A 387 0.42 11.97 -20.17
CA TRP A 387 0.56 13.21 -19.41
C TRP A 387 1.83 13.95 -19.86
N ASN A 388 1.84 14.43 -21.10
CA ASN A 388 2.69 15.54 -21.51
C ASN A 388 2.23 16.11 -22.85
N THR A 389 1.37 17.13 -22.82
CA THR A 389 1.36 18.23 -23.81
C THR A 389 0.42 19.32 -23.32
N SER A 390 0.89 20.56 -23.36
CA SER A 390 0.13 21.79 -23.09
C SER A 390 -1.22 21.83 -23.83
N PRO A 391 -2.25 22.51 -23.29
CA PRO A 391 -3.55 22.59 -23.93
C PRO A 391 -3.45 23.28 -25.31
N PRO A 392 -4.16 22.78 -26.34
CA PRO A 392 -4.25 23.48 -27.62
C PRO A 392 -5.08 24.77 -27.47
N PRO A 393 -4.81 25.81 -28.30
CA PRO A 393 -5.57 27.05 -28.26
C PRO A 393 -7.03 26.82 -28.66
N SER A 394 -7.95 27.50 -27.97
CA SER A 394 -9.39 27.46 -28.23
C SER A 394 -9.72 27.81 -29.68
N PRO A 395 -10.69 27.13 -30.32
CA PRO A 395 -11.12 27.47 -31.67
C PRO A 395 -11.79 28.85 -31.71
N THR A 396 -11.35 29.66 -32.67
CA THR A 396 -11.94 30.95 -33.03
C THR A 396 -13.38 30.77 -33.50
N PRO A 397 -14.35 31.61 -33.10
CA PRO A 397 -15.71 31.53 -33.62
C PRO A 397 -15.71 31.94 -35.10
N THR A 398 -16.28 31.08 -35.96
CA THR A 398 -16.47 31.40 -37.38
C THR A 398 -17.76 32.22 -37.53
N THR A 399 -17.62 33.44 -38.03
CA THR A 399 -18.70 34.38 -38.37
C THR A 399 -19.49 33.88 -39.60
N PRO A 400 -20.83 33.94 -39.59
CA PRO A 400 -21.62 34.08 -40.82
C PRO A 400 -22.02 35.54 -41.02
N SER A 401 -21.70 36.06 -42.21
CA SER A 401 -22.06 37.38 -42.71
C SER A 401 -23.56 37.48 -43.05
N GLY A 402 -24.23 38.56 -42.63
CA GLY A 402 -25.49 39.03 -43.26
C GLY A 402 -26.46 39.71 -42.29
N PRO A 403 -26.96 40.95 -42.57
CA PRO A 403 -27.46 41.85 -41.54
C PRO A 403 -28.98 41.75 -41.33
N GLN A 404 -29.43 41.81 -40.07
CA GLN A 404 -30.80 42.27 -39.78
C GLN A 404 -30.86 43.04 -38.46
N GLN A 405 -31.64 44.11 -38.53
CA GLN A 405 -31.63 45.29 -37.66
C GLN A 405 -32.23 45.05 -36.27
N ARG A 406 -31.72 45.84 -35.32
CA ARG A 406 -32.22 46.06 -33.95
C ARG A 406 -33.69 46.53 -33.93
N PRO A 407 -34.41 46.36 -32.81
CA PRO A 407 -34.50 47.51 -31.90
C PRO A 407 -34.41 47.15 -30.40
N THR A 408 -33.81 48.09 -29.65
CA THR A 408 -33.83 48.23 -28.18
C THR A 408 -35.25 48.55 -27.70
N PRO A 409 -35.60 48.30 -26.42
CA PRO A 409 -35.58 49.42 -25.47
C PRO A 409 -35.14 49.11 -24.02
N ALA A 410 -34.37 50.08 -23.50
CA ALA A 410 -34.34 50.77 -22.19
C ALA A 410 -34.62 50.09 -20.81
N PRO A 411 -34.09 50.67 -19.70
CA PRO A 411 -33.83 49.96 -18.43
C PRO A 411 -34.66 50.42 -17.20
N THR A 412 -34.43 49.72 -16.06
CA THR A 412 -34.62 50.11 -14.62
C THR A 412 -36.05 49.96 -14.03
N PRO A 413 -36.26 49.76 -12.70
CA PRO A 413 -35.31 49.96 -11.58
C PRO A 413 -35.25 48.92 -10.44
N THR A 414 -34.20 49.10 -9.64
CA THR A 414 -33.92 48.62 -8.28
C THR A 414 -35.07 48.87 -7.31
N GLU A 415 -35.36 47.89 -6.43
CA GLU A 415 -35.92 48.18 -5.11
C GLU A 415 -35.37 47.23 -4.04
N THR A 416 -35.03 47.84 -2.91
CA THR A 416 -34.44 47.32 -1.69
C THR A 416 -35.57 46.94 -0.72
N ALA A 417 -35.48 45.82 0.02
CA ALA A 417 -35.89 45.73 1.45
C ALA A 417 -35.85 44.29 1.99
N VAL A 418 -35.57 44.21 3.29
CA VAL A 418 -35.31 43.04 4.16
C VAL A 418 -36.64 42.53 4.80
N PRO A 419 -36.63 41.60 5.78
CA PRO A 419 -37.07 40.19 5.74
C PRO A 419 -38.51 39.98 6.27
N PRO A 420 -38.99 38.72 6.41
CA PRO A 420 -39.18 38.25 7.79
C PRO A 420 -38.92 36.76 8.05
N SER A 421 -38.64 36.52 9.34
CA SER A 421 -38.82 35.32 10.17
C SER A 421 -39.68 34.16 9.63
N GLY A 422 -39.19 32.94 9.84
CA GLY A 422 -39.99 31.72 9.80
C GLY A 422 -39.20 30.54 10.34
N SER A 423 -39.64 30.00 11.47
CA SER A 423 -39.09 28.86 12.22
C SER A 423 -39.12 27.54 11.42
N TRP A 424 -38.62 26.46 12.05
CA TRP A 424 -39.01 25.02 11.99
C TRP A 424 -37.77 24.09 12.07
N PRO A 425 -37.92 22.86 12.59
CA PRO A 425 -37.22 22.45 13.81
C PRO A 425 -36.04 21.48 13.63
N LEU A 426 -35.28 21.32 14.72
CA LEU A 426 -34.40 20.19 15.00
C LEU A 426 -35.06 18.85 14.63
N ARG A 427 -34.38 18.05 13.80
CA ARG A 427 -34.59 16.61 13.71
C ARG A 427 -33.24 15.88 13.65
N CYS A 428 -32.93 15.31 14.81
CA CYS A 428 -32.26 14.04 15.11
C CYS A 428 -31.42 13.36 14.02
N LEU A 429 -30.15 13.15 14.37
CA LEU A 429 -29.31 12.05 13.90
C LEU A 429 -29.98 10.68 14.15
N PRO A 430 -29.78 9.68 13.27
CA PRO A 430 -29.84 8.28 13.67
C PRO A 430 -28.43 7.75 13.90
N SER A 431 -28.15 7.48 15.17
CA SER A 431 -27.23 6.46 15.64
C SER A 431 -27.80 5.07 15.30
N LEU A 432 -26.99 4.21 14.71
CA LEU A 432 -27.22 2.76 14.58
C LEU A 432 -25.94 2.11 15.12
N GLY A 433 -25.91 1.34 16.20
CA GLY A 433 -26.96 0.52 16.78
C GLY A 433 -26.56 -0.95 16.63
N PHE A 434 -25.51 -1.37 17.36
CA PHE A 434 -25.11 -2.77 17.51
C PHE A 434 -26.26 -3.58 18.14
N THR A 435 -26.67 -4.67 17.51
CA THR A 435 -27.60 -5.65 18.08
C THR A 435 -26.87 -6.95 18.41
N LEU A 436 -26.61 -7.14 19.70
CA LEU A 436 -26.39 -8.44 20.33
C LEU A 436 -27.76 -9.14 20.48
N LEU A 437 -27.86 -10.40 20.07
CA LEU A 437 -28.98 -11.28 20.41
C LEU A 437 -28.51 -12.37 21.39
N PRO A 438 -29.31 -12.70 22.42
CA PRO A 438 -28.90 -13.61 23.49
C PRO A 438 -29.12 -15.09 23.13
N GLY A 439 -28.13 -15.92 23.45
CA GLY A 439 -28.21 -17.38 23.38
C GLY A 439 -29.05 -17.99 24.51
N ALA A 440 -29.93 -18.91 24.14
CA ALA A 440 -30.83 -19.63 25.02
C ALA A 440 -30.08 -20.62 25.95
N LEU A 441 -30.45 -20.58 27.22
CA LEU A 441 -30.01 -21.45 28.30
C LEU A 441 -30.76 -22.79 28.23
N VAL A 442 -30.06 -23.90 27.96
CA VAL A 442 -30.56 -25.26 28.16
C VAL A 442 -29.89 -25.84 29.41
N ILE A 443 -30.63 -25.90 30.52
CA ILE A 443 -30.20 -26.59 31.75
C ILE A 443 -30.50 -28.08 31.62
N GLY A 444 -29.45 -28.87 31.41
CA GLY A 444 -29.46 -30.33 31.51
C GLY A 444 -29.30 -30.77 32.98
N ILE A 445 -30.21 -31.63 33.43
CA ILE A 445 -30.24 -32.25 34.75
C ILE A 445 -29.13 -33.30 34.87
N SER A 446 -28.21 -33.16 35.84
CA SER A 446 -27.32 -34.24 36.28
C SER A 446 -27.48 -34.53 37.77
N ARG A 447 -28.04 -35.72 38.07
CA ARG A 447 -28.20 -36.29 39.41
C ARG A 447 -26.84 -36.65 40.00
N VAL A 448 -26.49 -36.08 41.16
CA VAL A 448 -25.39 -36.55 42.02
C VAL A 448 -25.97 -37.34 43.19
N ARG A 449 -25.69 -38.64 43.23
CA ARG A 449 -25.90 -39.51 44.40
C ARG A 449 -24.87 -39.16 45.48
N ARG A 450 -25.30 -38.67 46.64
CA ARG A 450 -24.49 -38.69 47.87
C ARG A 450 -24.78 -39.99 48.64
N ARG A 451 -23.72 -40.78 48.84
CA ARG A 451 -23.64 -41.85 49.84
C ARG A 451 -23.02 -41.24 51.10
N ALA A 452 -23.70 -41.32 52.24
CA ALA A 452 -23.07 -41.24 53.55
C ALA A 452 -23.93 -41.96 54.61
N ARG A 453 -23.33 -43.04 55.14
CA ARG A 453 -23.36 -43.52 56.54
C ARG A 453 -24.72 -43.62 57.25
N ARG A 454 -25.20 -44.85 57.41
CA ARG A 454 -25.14 -45.60 58.68
C ARG A 454 -24.98 -47.08 58.38
#